data_AF-A0A847Z1Y8-F1
#
_entry.id   AF-A0A847Z1Y8-F1
#
_cell.length_a   1.000
_cell.length_b   1.000
_cell.length_c   1.000
_cell.angle_alpha   90.00
_cell.angle_beta   90.00
_cell.angle_gamma   90.00
#
_symmetry.space_group_name_H-M   'P 1'
#
loop_
_entity.id
_entity.type
_entity.pdbx_description
1 polymer ?
#
loop_
_entity_poly.entity_id
_entity_poly.type
_entity_poly.pdbx_seq_one_letter_code
_entity_poly.pdbx_strand_id
1 'polypeptide(L)'
;MKKSTPFLMPLFRSALFIAVGLLFAVLTKQSLQQASRWWTVLCVLCNIITILVLMAICKRDGITYKQLIGYEKKQSKIKYILFIIVIMLLTGIGGMYGAGFMIYGHIPVIMVQPVPIWIAAVNVILLPLTIVFAELPLYFGYSINGIEKATGNKILAIVNAMFFLRFAT
;
A
#
# COMPACT_ATOMS: atom_id res chain seq x y z
N MET A 1 -19.72 -12.89 2.38
CA MET A 1 -18.61 -12.86 1.40
C MET A 1 -18.99 -13.65 0.14
N LYS A 2 -19.16 -12.97 -1.01
CA LYS A 2 -19.25 -13.67 -2.31
C LYS A 2 -17.88 -14.28 -2.64
N LYS A 3 -17.85 -15.51 -3.18
CA LYS A 3 -16.60 -16.26 -3.47
C LYS A 3 -15.59 -15.49 -4.33
N SER A 4 -16.03 -14.58 -5.19
CA SER A 4 -15.16 -13.87 -6.15
C SER A 4 -14.58 -12.54 -5.61
N THR A 5 -15.15 -11.96 -4.56
CA THR A 5 -14.76 -10.63 -4.05
C THR A 5 -13.32 -10.58 -3.49
N PRO A 6 -12.81 -11.63 -2.81
CA PRO A 6 -11.42 -11.67 -2.32
C PRO A 6 -10.36 -11.66 -3.43
N PHE A 7 -10.67 -12.24 -4.59
CA PHE A 7 -9.77 -12.24 -5.76
C PHE A 7 -9.82 -10.93 -6.54
N LEU A 8 -10.99 -10.28 -6.60
CA LEU A 8 -11.21 -9.08 -7.41
C LEU A 8 -10.62 -7.81 -6.79
N MET A 9 -10.49 -7.77 -5.46
CA MET A 9 -10.04 -6.60 -4.71
C MET A 9 -8.57 -6.22 -4.93
N PRO A 10 -7.61 -7.17 -4.89
CA PRO A 10 -6.23 -6.91 -5.27
C PRO A 10 -6.10 -6.46 -6.73
N LEU A 11 -6.86 -7.08 -7.65
CA LEU A 11 -6.89 -6.70 -9.06
C LEU A 11 -7.44 -5.27 -9.24
N PHE A 12 -8.50 -4.91 -8.51
CA PHE A 12 -9.08 -3.57 -8.54
C PHE A 12 -8.06 -2.52 -8.13
N ARG A 13 -7.23 -2.77 -7.10
CA ARG A 13 -6.17 -1.84 -6.68
C ARG A 13 -5.16 -1.62 -7.81
N SER A 14 -4.62 -2.67 -8.41
CA SER A 14 -3.67 -2.54 -9.53
C SER A 14 -4.29 -1.82 -10.73
N ALA A 15 -5.54 -2.14 -11.08
CA ALA A 15 -6.27 -1.46 -12.15
C ALA A 15 -6.52 0.03 -11.82
N LEU A 16 -6.82 0.35 -10.56
CA LEU A 16 -7.04 1.71 -10.09
C LEU A 16 -5.77 2.55 -10.21
N PHE A 17 -4.61 2.00 -9.88
CA PHE A 17 -3.32 2.67 -10.06
C PHE A 17 -3.04 3.04 -11.52
N ILE A 18 -3.29 2.09 -12.44
CA ILE A 18 -3.13 2.33 -13.88
C ILE A 18 -4.16 3.36 -14.37
N ALA A 19 -5.43 3.21 -13.99
CA ALA A 19 -6.50 4.10 -14.42
C ALA A 19 -6.32 5.53 -13.93
N VAL A 20 -5.96 5.73 -12.65
CA VAL A 20 -5.70 7.06 -12.07
C VAL A 20 -4.46 7.69 -12.68
N GLY A 21 -3.40 6.92 -12.93
CA GLY A 21 -2.21 7.41 -13.64
C GLY A 21 -2.52 7.88 -15.06
N LEU A 22 -3.31 7.11 -15.82
CA LEU A 22 -3.74 7.49 -17.17
C LEU A 22 -4.69 8.68 -17.18
N LEU A 23 -5.69 8.71 -16.28
CA LEU A 23 -6.59 9.85 -16.12
C LEU A 23 -5.82 11.13 -15.79
N PHE A 24 -4.85 11.05 -14.88
CA PHE A 24 -4.04 12.20 -14.51
C PHE A 24 -3.21 12.73 -15.69
N ALA A 25 -2.60 11.84 -16.49
CA ALA A 25 -1.87 12.22 -17.70
C ALA A 25 -2.78 12.90 -18.75
N VAL A 26 -3.98 12.37 -18.96
CA VAL A 26 -4.96 12.93 -19.91
C VAL A 26 -5.50 14.29 -19.43
N LEU A 27 -5.87 14.41 -18.15
CA LEU A 27 -6.43 15.63 -17.57
C LEU A 27 -5.41 16.78 -17.51
N THR A 28 -4.15 16.47 -17.22
CA THR A 28 -3.08 17.49 -17.13
C THR A 28 -2.47 17.85 -18.48
N LYS A 29 -2.77 17.09 -19.55
CA LYS A 29 -2.13 17.21 -20.88
C LYS A 29 -0.59 17.16 -20.82
N GLN A 30 -0.04 16.58 -19.76
CA GLN A 30 1.40 16.48 -19.54
C GLN A 30 1.94 15.15 -20.07
N SER A 31 3.23 15.10 -20.42
CA SER A 31 3.87 13.84 -20.79
C SER A 31 3.91 12.89 -19.58
N LEU A 32 3.97 11.57 -19.83
CA LEU A 32 4.03 10.55 -18.77
C LEU A 32 5.17 10.82 -17.78
N GLN A 33 6.29 11.40 -18.23
CA GLN A 33 7.42 11.77 -17.37
C GLN A 33 7.12 12.92 -16.41
N GLN A 34 6.31 13.90 -16.81
CA GLN A 34 5.90 14.99 -15.92
C GLN A 34 4.79 14.55 -14.96
N ALA A 35 3.84 13.73 -15.44
CA ALA A 35 2.83 13.10 -14.60
C ALA A 35 3.46 12.19 -13.52
N SER A 36 4.55 11.50 -13.87
CA SER A 36 5.31 10.66 -12.94
C SER A 36 5.85 11.45 -11.74
N ARG A 37 6.02 12.78 -11.79
CA ARG A 37 6.42 13.56 -10.60
C ARG A 37 5.40 13.50 -9.47
N TRP A 38 4.12 13.35 -9.81
CA TRP A 38 3.01 13.32 -8.86
C TRP A 38 2.65 11.92 -8.40
N TRP A 39 3.44 10.91 -8.78
CA TRP A 39 3.16 9.51 -8.50
C TRP A 39 2.86 9.26 -7.01
N THR A 40 3.65 9.83 -6.10
CA THR A 40 3.44 9.67 -4.64
C THR A 40 2.08 10.18 -4.16
N VAL A 41 1.59 11.30 -4.71
CA VAL A 41 0.26 11.85 -4.40
C VAL A 41 -0.83 10.97 -4.97
N LEU A 42 -0.65 10.49 -6.21
CA LEU A 42 -1.58 9.55 -6.84
C LEU A 42 -1.65 8.24 -6.06
N CYS A 43 -0.53 7.71 -5.57
CA CYS A 43 -0.48 6.54 -4.71
C CYS A 43 -1.32 6.73 -3.44
N VAL A 44 -1.15 7.86 -2.74
CA VAL A 44 -1.95 8.20 -1.55
C VAL A 44 -3.44 8.22 -1.87
N LEU A 45 -3.84 8.89 -2.96
CA LEU A 45 -5.24 8.95 -3.39
C LEU A 45 -5.80 7.56 -3.70
N CYS A 46 -5.06 6.74 -4.46
CA CYS A 46 -5.42 5.36 -4.77
C CYS A 46 -5.57 4.51 -3.49
N ASN A 47 -4.67 4.69 -2.52
CA ASN A 47 -4.72 4.00 -1.23
C ASN A 47 -5.97 4.38 -0.45
N ILE A 48 -6.29 5.68 -0.37
CA ILE A 48 -7.49 6.17 0.32
C ILE A 48 -8.75 5.59 -0.33
N ILE A 49 -8.84 5.58 -1.66
CA ILE A 49 -9.97 4.98 -2.38
C ILE A 49 -10.06 3.48 -2.07
N THR A 50 -8.94 2.77 -2.06
CA THR A 50 -8.89 1.34 -1.70
C THR A 50 -9.43 1.11 -0.29
N ILE A 51 -9.03 1.95 0.68
CA ILE A 51 -9.51 1.86 2.08
C ILE A 51 -11.03 2.11 2.14
N LEU A 52 -11.54 3.12 1.43
CA LEU A 52 -12.98 3.42 1.39
C LEU A 52 -13.80 2.27 0.79
N VAL A 53 -13.34 1.68 -0.32
CA VAL A 53 -13.99 0.54 -0.97
C VAL A 53 -13.97 -0.69 -0.05
N LEU A 54 -12.83 -0.95 0.60
CA LEU A 54 -12.70 -2.02 1.58
C LEU A 54 -13.67 -1.81 2.74
N MET A 55 -13.78 -0.60 3.31
CA MET A 55 -14.76 -0.29 4.35
C MET A 55 -16.21 -0.50 3.90
N ALA A 56 -16.56 -0.13 2.67
CA ALA A 56 -17.91 -0.33 2.12
C ALA A 56 -18.24 -1.83 1.98
N ILE A 57 -17.28 -2.63 1.49
CA ILE A 57 -17.43 -4.09 1.38
C ILE A 57 -17.54 -4.74 2.76
N CYS A 58 -16.72 -4.30 3.72
CA CYS A 58 -16.77 -4.79 5.11
C CYS A 58 -18.15 -4.53 5.74
N LYS A 59 -18.69 -3.32 5.56
CA LYS A 59 -20.03 -2.96 6.04
C LYS A 59 -21.12 -3.83 5.42
N ARG A 60 -20.98 -4.18 4.13
CA ARG A 60 -21.90 -5.08 3.41
C ARG A 60 -21.79 -6.53 3.88
N ASP A 61 -20.60 -6.99 4.24
CA ASP A 61 -20.34 -8.34 4.76
C ASP A 61 -20.58 -8.45 6.29
N GLY A 62 -20.98 -7.37 6.97
CA GLY A 62 -21.25 -7.33 8.41
C GLY A 62 -19.99 -7.38 9.29
N ILE A 63 -18.81 -7.19 8.71
CA ILE A 63 -17.50 -7.23 9.38
C ILE A 63 -17.03 -5.80 9.62
N THR A 64 -16.42 -5.53 10.78
CA THR A 64 -15.85 -4.20 11.04
C THR A 64 -14.41 -4.14 10.52
N TYR A 65 -14.01 -3.04 9.88
CA TYR A 65 -12.63 -2.82 9.40
C TYR A 65 -11.56 -3.06 10.49
N LYS A 66 -11.88 -2.75 11.76
CA LYS A 66 -11.03 -3.04 12.94
C LYS A 66 -10.79 -4.54 13.18
N GLN A 67 -11.75 -5.40 12.85
CA GLN A 67 -11.63 -6.86 12.98
C GLN A 67 -10.67 -7.41 11.92
N LEU A 68 -10.62 -6.81 10.72
CA LEU A 68 -9.69 -7.20 9.65
C LEU A 68 -8.24 -6.84 9.95
N ILE A 69 -8.01 -5.75 10.67
CA ILE A 69 -6.67 -5.34 11.12
C ILE A 69 -6.24 -6.18 12.33
N GLY A 70 -7.10 -7.04 12.87
CA GLY A 70 -6.79 -7.81 14.09
C GLY A 70 -6.49 -6.91 15.27
N TYR A 71 -7.14 -5.74 15.37
CA TYR A 71 -6.87 -4.78 16.43
C TYR A 71 -7.31 -5.32 17.79
N GLU A 72 -6.40 -6.00 18.48
CA GLU A 72 -6.58 -6.42 19.87
C GLU A 72 -6.21 -5.26 20.81
N LYS A 73 -7.25 -4.60 21.33
CA LYS A 73 -7.20 -3.42 22.21
C LYS A 73 -6.36 -3.61 23.50
N LYS A 74 -5.83 -4.81 23.78
CA LYS A 74 -5.11 -5.18 25.01
C LYS A 74 -3.60 -5.46 24.86
N GLN A 75 -3.04 -5.57 23.64
CA GLN A 75 -1.62 -5.96 23.46
C GLN A 75 -0.66 -4.82 23.05
N SER A 76 -1.18 -3.62 22.79
CA SER A 76 -0.37 -2.50 22.26
C SER A 76 0.49 -1.83 23.35
N LYS A 77 1.61 -2.46 23.72
CA LYS A 77 2.66 -1.76 24.49
C LYS A 77 3.30 -0.72 23.57
N ILE A 78 2.90 0.55 23.72
CA ILE A 78 3.35 1.70 22.91
C ILE A 78 4.87 1.75 22.72
N LYS A 79 5.64 1.34 23.75
CA LYS A 79 7.10 1.25 23.69
C LYS A 79 7.61 0.30 22.59
N TYR A 80 6.98 -0.86 22.40
CA TYR A 80 7.38 -1.83 21.37
C TYR A 80 6.97 -1.35 19.98
N ILE A 81 5.82 -0.68 19.86
CA ILE A 81 5.38 -0.08 18.59
C ILE A 81 6.38 1.00 18.15
N LEU A 82 6.76 1.91 19.07
CA LEU A 82 7.73 2.95 18.79
C LEU A 82 9.10 2.36 18.42
N PHE A 83 9.53 1.31 19.12
CA PHE A 83 10.79 0.62 18.84
C PHE A 83 10.79 -0.04 17.45
N ILE A 84 9.70 -0.72 17.06
CA ILE A 84 9.54 -1.31 15.73
C ILE A 84 9.56 -0.23 14.66
N ILE A 85 8.86 0.90 14.86
CA ILE A 85 8.86 2.04 13.92
C ILE A 85 10.28 2.57 13.70
N VAL A 86 11.05 2.76 14.77
CA VAL A 86 12.44 3.25 14.69
C VAL A 86 13.32 2.25 13.95
N ILE A 87 13.22 0.95 14.25
CA ILE A 87 13.97 -0.09 13.54
C ILE A 87 13.60 -0.13 12.05
N MET A 88 12.30 -0.05 11.71
CA MET A 88 11.86 -0.05 10.32
C MET A 88 12.34 1.19 9.56
N LEU A 89 12.37 2.36 10.18
CA LEU A 89 12.93 3.57 9.58
C LEU A 89 14.44 3.44 9.37
N LEU A 90 15.18 2.97 10.37
CA LEU A 90 16.63 2.80 10.27
C LEU A 90 17.02 1.74 9.24
N THR A 91 16.33 0.60 9.21
CA THR A 91 16.61 -0.48 8.25
C THR A 91 16.09 -0.16 6.85
N GLY A 92 14.93 0.48 6.73
CA GLY A 92 14.36 0.88 5.43
C GLY A 92 15.16 2.00 4.77
N ILE A 93 15.26 3.15 5.44
CA ILE A 93 15.97 4.32 4.91
C ILE A 93 17.47 4.03 4.89
N GLY A 94 18.04 3.59 6.01
CA GLY A 94 19.47 3.28 6.10
C GLY A 94 19.89 2.13 5.18
N GLY A 95 19.02 1.14 4.95
CA GLY A 95 19.27 0.06 4.00
C GLY A 95 19.25 0.54 2.55
N MET A 96 18.26 1.35 2.15
CA MET A 96 18.22 1.92 0.80
C MET A 96 19.42 2.81 0.50
N TYR A 97 19.70 3.77 1.38
CA TYR A 97 20.81 4.71 1.17
C TYR A 97 22.17 4.04 1.36
N GLY A 98 22.29 3.09 2.30
CA GLY A 98 23.49 2.31 2.54
C GLY A 98 23.83 1.36 1.39
N ALA A 99 22.84 0.66 0.84
CA ALA A 99 23.02 -0.17 -0.36
C ALA A 99 23.35 0.69 -1.58
N GLY A 100 22.70 1.85 -1.72
CA GLY A 100 23.03 2.83 -2.77
C GLY A 100 24.48 3.30 -2.67
N PHE A 101 24.95 3.65 -1.47
CA PHE A 101 26.34 4.05 -1.23
C PHE A 101 27.34 2.91 -1.47
N MET A 102 27.02 1.68 -1.06
CA MET A 102 27.89 0.52 -1.23
C MET A 102 28.05 0.12 -2.71
N ILE A 103 27.00 0.28 -3.52
CA ILE A 103 27.00 -0.09 -4.94
C ILE A 103 27.56 1.03 -5.82
N TYR A 104 27.21 2.29 -5.56
CA TYR A 104 27.54 3.43 -6.44
C TYR A 104 28.68 4.30 -5.91
N GLY A 105 29.12 4.14 -4.67
CA GLY A 105 30.15 4.99 -4.03
C GLY A 105 29.69 6.41 -3.71
N HIS A 106 28.44 6.76 -4.06
CA HIS A 106 27.78 8.03 -3.77
C HIS A 106 26.29 7.78 -3.57
N ILE A 107 25.59 8.70 -2.90
CA ILE A 107 24.13 8.62 -2.73
C ILE A 107 23.46 9.15 -4.01
N PRO A 108 22.77 8.32 -4.81
CA PRO A 108 22.10 8.77 -6.01
C PRO A 108 20.89 9.66 -5.66
N VAL A 109 21.03 10.97 -5.87
CA VAL A 109 19.95 11.98 -5.69
C VAL A 109 18.92 11.99 -6.84
N ILE A 110 19.14 11.21 -7.89
CA ILE A 110 18.31 11.14 -9.11
C ILE A 110 16.98 10.38 -8.94
N MET A 111 16.75 9.69 -7.82
CA MET A 111 15.54 8.86 -7.64
C MET A 111 14.27 9.67 -7.33
N VAL A 112 14.39 10.89 -6.82
CA VAL A 112 13.23 11.73 -6.47
C VAL A 112 13.27 12.98 -7.34
N GLN A 113 12.41 13.03 -8.35
CA GLN A 113 12.22 14.27 -9.11
C GLN A 113 11.75 15.37 -8.16
N PRO A 114 12.17 16.64 -8.37
CA PRO A 114 11.86 17.73 -7.46
C PRO A 114 10.35 17.97 -7.40
N VAL A 115 9.75 17.59 -6.28
CA VAL A 115 8.38 17.91 -5.88
C VAL A 115 8.47 19.05 -4.85
N PRO A 116 7.48 19.96 -4.75
CA PRO A 116 7.46 20.99 -3.72
C PRO A 116 7.72 20.39 -2.32
N ILE A 117 8.65 21.00 -1.56
CA ILE A 117 9.14 20.47 -0.27
C ILE A 117 8.00 20.16 0.70
N TRP A 118 6.96 20.99 0.72
CA TRP A 118 5.77 20.80 1.55
C TRP A 118 5.01 19.51 1.20
N ILE A 119 4.87 19.20 -0.09
CA ILE A 119 4.20 17.96 -0.57
C ILE A 119 5.09 16.75 -0.28
N ALA A 120 6.40 16.87 -0.48
CA ALA A 120 7.35 15.81 -0.16
C ALA A 120 7.32 15.47 1.34
N ALA A 121 7.34 16.47 2.22
CA ALA A 121 7.29 16.27 3.67
C ALA A 121 6.00 15.57 4.12
N VAL A 122 4.84 15.97 3.57
CA VAL A 122 3.56 15.31 3.86
C VAL A 122 3.55 13.87 3.33
N ASN A 123 3.97 13.65 2.08
CA ASN A 123 3.93 12.32 1.48
C ASN A 123 4.90 11.33 2.11
N VAL A 124 6.05 11.77 2.64
CA VAL A 124 6.99 10.90 3.37
C VAL A 124 6.29 10.17 4.53
N ILE A 125 5.30 10.79 5.16
CA ILE A 125 4.53 10.17 6.26
C ILE A 125 3.24 9.55 5.72
N LEU A 126 2.53 10.27 4.86
CA LEU A 126 1.19 9.88 4.41
C LEU A 126 1.20 8.66 3.51
N LEU A 127 2.22 8.51 2.67
CA LEU A 127 2.37 7.37 1.76
C LEU A 127 2.56 6.04 2.51
N PRO A 128 3.59 5.85 3.36
CA PRO A 128 3.75 4.59 4.07
C PRO A 128 2.56 4.30 4.99
N LEU A 129 1.97 5.34 5.62
CA LEU A 129 0.78 5.17 6.45
C LEU A 129 -0.40 4.62 5.66
N THR A 130 -0.70 5.23 4.50
CA THR A 130 -1.84 4.81 3.67
C THR A 130 -1.59 3.47 2.98
N ILE A 131 -0.35 3.12 2.65
CA ILE A 131 0.02 1.80 2.13
C ILE A 131 -0.27 0.73 3.19
N VAL A 132 0.23 0.91 4.42
CA VAL A 132 0.02 -0.04 5.53
C VAL A 132 -1.48 -0.26 5.78
N PHE A 133 -2.27 0.81 5.83
CA PHE A 133 -3.72 0.70 6.04
C PHE A 133 -4.48 0.17 4.82
N ALA A 134 -4.00 0.38 3.60
CA ALA A 134 -4.64 -0.21 2.43
C ALA A 134 -4.29 -1.69 2.28
N GLU A 135 -3.02 -2.05 2.47
CA GLU A 135 -2.51 -3.37 2.09
C GLU A 135 -2.70 -4.43 3.17
N LEU A 136 -2.40 -4.14 4.44
CA LEU A 136 -2.56 -5.16 5.49
C LEU A 136 -3.98 -5.71 5.56
N PRO A 137 -5.04 -4.89 5.69
CA PRO A 137 -6.39 -5.42 5.80
C PRO A 137 -6.91 -5.96 4.47
N LEU A 138 -6.41 -5.50 3.31
CA LEU A 138 -6.81 -6.03 2.00
C LEU A 138 -6.23 -7.42 1.75
N TYR A 139 -4.91 -7.58 1.89
CA TYR A 139 -4.22 -8.84 1.58
C TYR A 139 -4.33 -9.85 2.72
N PHE A 140 -3.90 -9.47 3.93
CA PHE A 140 -3.87 -10.38 5.07
C PHE A 140 -5.24 -10.52 5.73
N GLY A 141 -5.98 -9.41 5.86
CA GLY A 141 -7.31 -9.43 6.46
C GLY A 141 -8.37 -10.06 5.57
N TYR A 142 -8.53 -9.57 4.33
CA TYR A 142 -9.67 -9.88 3.48
C TYR A 142 -9.37 -10.96 2.44
N SER A 143 -8.28 -10.82 1.68
CA SER A 143 -7.96 -11.70 0.55
C SER A 143 -7.55 -13.09 1.02
N ILE A 144 -6.54 -13.22 1.89
CA ILE A 144 -6.07 -14.53 2.37
C ILE A 144 -7.18 -15.29 3.11
N ASN A 145 -7.82 -14.66 4.10
CA ASN A 145 -8.89 -15.30 4.87
C ASN A 145 -10.12 -15.63 4.00
N GLY A 146 -10.42 -14.78 3.01
CA GLY A 146 -11.52 -14.99 2.09
C GLY A 146 -11.28 -16.14 1.11
N ILE A 147 -10.08 -16.23 0.54
CA ILE A 147 -9.67 -17.29 -0.39
C ILE A 147 -9.53 -18.62 0.34
N GLU A 148 -8.93 -18.62 1.53
CA GLU A 148 -8.82 -19.82 2.36
C GLU A 148 -10.19 -20.39 2.71
N LYS A 149 -11.14 -19.55 3.17
CA LYS A 149 -12.51 -19.99 3.45
C LYS A 149 -13.27 -20.46 2.21
N ALA A 150 -12.98 -19.91 1.03
CA ALA A 150 -13.68 -20.26 -0.21
C ALA A 150 -13.13 -21.51 -0.91
N THR A 151 -11.83 -21.77 -0.80
CA THR A 151 -11.12 -22.80 -1.56
C THR A 151 -10.50 -23.89 -0.68
N GLY A 152 -10.36 -23.67 0.63
CA GLY A 152 -9.71 -24.61 1.56
C GLY A 152 -8.20 -24.75 1.39
N ASN A 153 -7.59 -24.01 0.44
CA ASN A 153 -6.18 -24.11 0.10
C ASN A 153 -5.42 -22.82 0.48
N LYS A 154 -4.62 -22.92 1.54
CA LYS A 154 -3.80 -21.82 2.08
C LYS A 154 -2.73 -21.34 1.10
N ILE A 155 -2.13 -22.24 0.33
CA ILE A 155 -1.04 -21.88 -0.58
C ILE A 155 -1.57 -21.00 -1.71
N LEU A 156 -2.74 -21.32 -2.26
CA LEU A 156 -3.38 -20.51 -3.32
C LEU A 156 -3.70 -19.09 -2.82
N ALA A 157 -4.18 -18.98 -1.57
CA ALA A 157 -4.48 -17.70 -0.95
C ALA A 157 -3.24 -16.81 -0.81
N ILE A 158 -2.12 -17.40 -0.37
CA ILE A 158 -0.84 -16.70 -0.19
C ILE A 158 -0.23 -16.31 -1.53
N VAL A 159 -0.18 -17.21 -2.51
CA VAL A 159 0.38 -16.93 -3.84
C VAL A 159 -0.38 -15.81 -4.53
N ASN A 160 -1.72 -15.83 -4.49
CA ASN A 160 -2.54 -14.77 -5.08
C ASN A 160 -2.29 -13.42 -4.38
N ALA A 161 -2.22 -13.40 -3.05
CA ALA A 161 -1.93 -12.18 -2.30
C ALA A 161 -0.54 -11.62 -2.62
N MET A 162 0.50 -12.47 -2.66
CA MET A 162 1.87 -12.05 -2.95
C MET A 162 2.05 -11.55 -4.38
N PHE A 163 1.41 -12.20 -5.36
CA PHE A 163 1.48 -11.79 -6.76
C PHE A 163 0.94 -10.37 -6.94
N PHE A 164 -0.25 -10.08 -6.41
CA PHE A 164 -0.85 -8.76 -6.52
C PHE A 164 -0.23 -7.71 -5.60
N LEU A 165 0.39 -8.10 -4.49
CA LEU A 165 1.15 -7.18 -3.63
C LEU A 165 2.32 -6.58 -4.41
N ARG A 166 3.07 -7.41 -5.16
CA ARG A 166 4.23 -6.96 -5.94
C ARG A 166 3.90 -6.06 -7.13
N PHE A 167 2.64 -6.07 -7.60
CA PHE A 167 2.17 -5.17 -8.65
C PHE A 167 1.68 -3.81 -8.12
N ALA A 168 1.46 -3.69 -6.81
CA ALA A 168 0.91 -2.49 -6.17
C ALA A 168 1.97 -1.64 -5.44
N THR A 169 3.16 -2.20 -5.18
CA THR A 169 4.36 -1.54 -4.62
C THR A 169 5.50 -1.51 -5.62
#